data_AF-A0A954IC27-F1
#
_entry.id   AF-A0A954IC27-F1
#
_cell.length_a   1.000
_cell.length_b   1.000
_cell.length_c   1.000
_cell.angle_alpha   90.00
_cell.angle_beta   90.00
_cell.angle_gamma   90.00
#
_symmetry.space_group_name_H-M   'P 1'
#
loop_
_entity.id
_entity.type
_entity.pdbx_description
1 polymer ?
#
loop_
_entity_poly.entity_id
_entity_poly.type
_entity_poly.pdbx_seq_one_letter_code
_entity_poly.pdbx_strand_id
1 'polypeptide(L)'
;GDPGSSRFFISLDDKLMRLFAGDFVKRVMQWAGLNEGEPITSPMVTRRVEGAQKKIEERHFDQRKNLLEYDEVMDEQRKRTYSYRQQILDGEDCRELLLGMIDDQIDHWTEHYLSRDYRWDSIADWVGQKLHMDCPVNSIRNMDRQQLEAWLRDEGERQAESLIEEQLDVNLPEDAEDRSEWNWMSLTRWANRHFGLNLQDKDLRHQERADLPIFLLNQARESIKRWDLSGLDGFMETDFPQKTLAGWANYTLMLDVTPDDFRDLEAPGISALLKERARSKYDQKEIEFPVSVGLHSFLQGDGTQGERYNREKLARWANTRFGTQYQPEEFANLSTQQIIDTLTEDSRRFLTRRPDMDGVRSRLNELLGDAEPDSRLNDKQVSQIVDWAAKDLHVAINPDYLRTLTTSLARLAVQQGIDRVFRPELQQTERSVLLEILDTNWKDHLYHMGHLRVGIGFVGYAQKDPRTEYKREGRKAFLAMWDRIAEQVTQAIFRIEQQSPAFVGSLWRITATAHDVAPPVESTPADNYETSGPEPGEEGKTIAPIVNDEPKVGRNDPCPCGSG
;
A
#
# COMPACT_ATOMS: atom_id res chain seq x y z
N GLY A 1 -41.54 15.34 38.44
CA GLY A 1 -42.58 15.06 39.44
C GLY A 1 -43.45 16.27 39.68
N ASP A 2 -42.91 17.47 39.40
CA ASP A 2 -43.63 18.73 39.54
C ASP A 2 -44.72 18.90 38.47
N PRO A 3 -45.85 19.56 38.80
CA PRO A 3 -46.87 19.88 37.83
C PRO A 3 -46.31 20.87 36.79
N GLY A 4 -46.36 20.48 35.51
CA GLY A 4 -45.89 21.29 34.39
C GLY A 4 -46.58 20.91 33.08
N SER A 5 -46.61 21.83 32.12
CA SER A 5 -47.12 21.58 30.76
C SER A 5 -46.24 22.25 29.72
N SER A 6 -46.07 21.60 28.57
CA SER A 6 -45.38 22.16 27.40
C SER A 6 -46.38 22.44 26.30
N ARG A 7 -46.25 23.59 25.63
CA ARG A 7 -47.03 23.94 24.44
C ARG A 7 -46.08 24.24 23.28
N PHE A 8 -46.37 23.67 22.11
CA PHE A 8 -45.63 23.91 20.88
C PHE A 8 -46.48 24.76 19.94
N PHE A 9 -45.83 25.75 19.31
CA PHE A 9 -46.43 26.61 18.30
C PHE A 9 -45.71 26.35 16.97
N ILE A 10 -46.46 26.18 15.89
CA ILE A 10 -45.95 25.90 14.54
C ILE A 10 -46.72 26.79 13.57
N SER A 11 -46.02 27.45 12.65
CA SER A 11 -46.63 28.21 11.56
C SER A 11 -46.81 27.33 10.33
N LEU A 12 -47.84 27.60 9.53
CA LEU A 12 -48.04 26.97 8.22
C LEU A 12 -46.91 27.32 7.23
N ASP A 13 -46.18 28.40 7.51
CA ASP A 13 -45.00 28.83 6.76
C ASP A 13 -43.69 28.14 7.19
N ASP A 14 -43.70 27.33 8.24
CA ASP A 14 -42.49 26.67 8.70
C ASP A 14 -41.99 25.64 7.67
N LYS A 15 -40.66 25.48 7.60
CA LYS A 15 -39.98 24.58 6.65
C LYS A 15 -40.56 23.16 6.65
N LEU A 16 -40.92 22.65 7.82
CA LEU A 16 -41.57 21.34 8.01
C LEU A 16 -42.92 21.26 7.27
N MET A 17 -43.76 22.29 7.41
CA MET A 17 -45.08 22.35 6.79
C MET A 17 -44.99 22.54 5.28
N ARG A 18 -44.03 23.34 4.81
CA ARG A 18 -43.76 23.54 3.37
C ARG A 18 -43.33 22.25 2.66
N LEU A 19 -42.49 21.43 3.30
CA LEU A 19 -41.95 20.20 2.71
C LEU A 19 -42.97 19.04 2.63
N PHE A 20 -43.93 18.97 3.57
CA PHE A 20 -44.80 17.79 3.72
C PHE A 20 -46.29 18.04 3.50
N ALA A 21 -46.72 19.29 3.46
CA ALA A 21 -48.14 19.62 3.50
C ALA A 21 -48.57 20.68 2.47
N GLY A 22 -47.82 20.93 1.39
CA GLY A 22 -48.10 21.98 0.40
C GLY A 22 -49.57 22.06 -0.07
N ASP A 23 -50.18 20.96 -0.52
CA ASP A 23 -51.58 20.95 -1.00
C ASP A 23 -52.61 20.74 0.11
N PHE A 24 -52.19 20.28 1.28
CA PHE A 24 -53.07 20.11 2.44
C PHE A 24 -53.22 21.41 3.22
N VAL A 25 -52.12 22.13 3.46
CA VAL A 25 -52.07 23.46 4.06
C VAL A 25 -52.93 24.43 3.26
N LYS A 26 -52.78 24.44 1.93
CA LYS A 26 -53.64 25.22 1.04
C LYS A 26 -55.13 24.88 1.21
N ARG A 27 -55.48 23.59 1.32
CA ARG A 27 -56.87 23.15 1.54
C ARG A 27 -57.40 23.47 2.94
N VAL A 28 -56.57 23.42 3.98
CA VAL A 28 -56.96 23.82 5.34
C VAL A 28 -57.17 25.33 5.41
N MET A 29 -56.29 26.12 4.80
CA MET A 29 -56.46 27.57 4.68
C MET A 29 -57.72 27.94 3.88
N GLN A 30 -58.01 27.21 2.79
CA GLN A 30 -59.22 27.41 1.98
C GLN A 30 -60.51 26.93 2.65
N TRP A 31 -60.48 25.81 3.37
CA TRP A 31 -61.67 25.23 4.02
C TRP A 31 -62.04 25.94 5.31
N ALA A 32 -61.06 26.42 6.07
CA ALA A 32 -61.30 26.94 7.41
C ALA A 32 -61.69 28.42 7.45
N GLY A 33 -61.52 29.20 6.37
CA GLY A 33 -61.90 30.62 6.35
C GLY A 33 -61.32 31.43 7.52
N LEU A 34 -60.16 31.00 8.05
CA LEU A 34 -59.56 31.52 9.27
C LEU A 34 -58.97 32.90 9.01
N ASN A 35 -59.28 33.86 9.88
CA ASN A 35 -58.62 35.16 9.89
C ASN A 35 -57.17 35.00 10.36
N GLU A 36 -56.26 35.83 9.85
CA GLU A 36 -54.87 35.86 10.31
C GLU A 36 -54.82 36.05 11.84
N GLY A 37 -54.21 35.11 12.56
CA GLY A 37 -54.01 35.17 14.01
C GLY A 37 -54.82 34.18 14.87
N GLU A 38 -55.74 33.40 14.29
CA GLU A 38 -56.49 32.39 15.06
C GLU A 38 -55.74 31.04 15.19
N PRO A 39 -55.57 30.49 16.42
CA PRO A 39 -54.83 29.26 16.64
C PRO A 39 -55.66 28.02 16.28
N ILE A 40 -55.13 27.18 15.37
CA ILE A 40 -55.73 25.89 15.04
C ILE A 40 -55.31 24.84 16.08
N THR A 41 -56.26 24.30 16.85
CA THR A 41 -56.04 23.18 17.78
C THR A 41 -56.84 21.96 17.32
N SER A 42 -56.26 21.18 16.41
CA SER A 42 -56.92 19.98 15.86
C SER A 42 -56.06 18.73 16.06
N PRO A 43 -56.57 17.67 16.73
CA PRO A 43 -55.86 16.40 16.87
C PRO A 43 -55.48 15.76 15.53
N MET A 44 -56.25 16.03 14.46
CA MET A 44 -55.96 15.54 13.11
C MET A 44 -54.75 16.25 12.49
N VAL A 45 -54.59 17.55 12.75
CA VAL A 45 -53.42 18.33 12.31
C VAL A 45 -52.19 17.88 13.09
N THR A 46 -52.29 17.72 14.41
CA THR A 46 -51.19 17.20 15.24
C THR A 46 -50.67 15.85 14.76
N ARG A 47 -51.57 14.87 14.50
CA ARG A 47 -51.16 13.55 13.98
C ARG A 47 -50.49 13.61 12.60
N ARG A 48 -50.86 14.56 11.75
CA ARG A 48 -50.22 14.75 10.44
C ARG A 48 -48.85 15.38 10.56
N VAL A 49 -48.67 16.33 11.49
CA VAL A 49 -47.36 16.91 11.81
C VAL A 49 -46.44 15.83 12.38
N GLU A 50 -46.93 15.00 13.29
CA GLU A 50 -46.20 13.85 13.83
C GLU A 50 -45.79 12.86 12.72
N GLY A 51 -46.70 12.52 11.81
CA GLY A 51 -46.39 11.67 10.65
C GLY A 51 -45.35 12.29 9.70
N ALA A 52 -45.37 13.61 9.51
CA ALA A 52 -44.37 14.33 8.73
C ALA A 52 -43.00 14.31 9.42
N GLN A 53 -42.95 14.55 10.73
CA GLN A 53 -41.74 14.46 11.54
C GLN A 53 -41.12 13.06 11.47
N LYS A 54 -41.93 12.01 11.68
CA LYS A 54 -41.47 10.62 11.58
C LYS A 54 -40.86 10.32 10.20
N LYS A 55 -41.46 10.83 9.12
CA LYS A 55 -40.93 10.65 7.75
C LYS A 55 -39.62 11.41 7.52
N ILE A 56 -39.41 12.56 8.17
CA ILE A 56 -38.11 13.26 8.16
C ILE A 56 -37.07 12.45 8.95
N GLU A 57 -37.45 11.96 10.12
CA GLU A 57 -36.57 11.13 10.95
C GLU A 57 -36.15 9.86 10.20
N GLU A 58 -37.09 9.19 9.51
CA GLU A 58 -36.81 8.07 8.63
C GLU A 58 -35.84 8.46 7.51
N ARG A 59 -36.05 9.59 6.82
CA ARG A 59 -35.11 10.09 5.79
C ARG A 59 -33.71 10.37 6.35
N HIS A 60 -33.61 11.02 7.51
CA HIS A 60 -32.32 11.29 8.15
C HIS A 60 -31.67 10.02 8.69
N PHE A 61 -32.48 9.06 9.13
CA PHE A 61 -32.01 7.73 9.51
C PHE A 61 -31.43 7.01 8.30
N ASP A 62 -32.13 6.98 7.17
CA ASP A 62 -31.66 6.35 5.93
C ASP A 62 -30.37 7.00 5.41
N GLN A 63 -30.29 8.34 5.43
CA GLN A 63 -29.06 9.07 5.06
C GLN A 63 -27.88 8.70 5.95
N ARG A 64 -28.08 8.67 7.27
CA ARG A 64 -27.02 8.30 8.23
C ARG A 64 -26.63 6.84 8.10
N LYS A 65 -27.61 5.95 7.89
CA LYS A 65 -27.37 4.53 7.63
C LYS A 65 -26.50 4.37 6.39
N ASN A 66 -26.85 5.01 5.28
CA ASN A 66 -26.06 4.94 4.06
C ASN A 66 -24.62 5.42 4.29
N LEU A 67 -24.42 6.55 5.00
CA LEU A 67 -23.07 7.04 5.33
C LEU A 67 -22.27 6.05 6.20
N LEU A 68 -22.92 5.51 7.25
CA LEU A 68 -22.31 4.53 8.14
C LEU A 68 -21.82 3.30 7.38
N GLU A 69 -22.57 2.84 6.40
CA GLU A 69 -22.23 1.64 5.62
C GLU A 69 -20.99 1.82 4.72
N TYR A 70 -20.67 3.05 4.31
CA TYR A 70 -19.39 3.36 3.66
C TYR A 70 -18.25 3.44 4.68
N ASP A 71 -18.52 4.05 5.85
CA ASP A 71 -17.54 4.17 6.92
C ASP A 71 -17.17 2.82 7.55
N GLU A 72 -18.09 1.86 7.61
CA GLU A 72 -17.85 0.48 8.09
C GLU A 72 -16.68 -0.19 7.33
N VAL A 73 -16.63 -0.03 6.00
CA VAL A 73 -15.55 -0.61 5.18
C VAL A 73 -14.21 0.00 5.58
N MET A 74 -14.17 1.32 5.74
CA MET A 74 -12.96 2.03 6.14
C MET A 74 -12.54 1.71 7.57
N ASP A 75 -13.49 1.53 8.48
CA ASP A 75 -13.24 1.17 9.87
C ASP A 75 -12.64 -0.24 9.99
N GLU A 76 -13.18 -1.21 9.26
CA GLU A 76 -12.61 -2.57 9.20
C GLU A 76 -11.18 -2.57 8.65
N GLN A 77 -10.94 -1.85 7.55
CA GLN A 77 -9.62 -1.71 6.95
C GLN A 77 -8.64 -1.01 7.91
N ARG A 78 -9.08 0.09 8.54
CA ARG A 78 -8.28 0.83 9.53
C ARG A 78 -7.91 -0.04 10.72
N LYS A 79 -8.86 -0.79 11.27
CA LYS A 79 -8.61 -1.71 12.39
C LYS A 79 -7.52 -2.70 12.02
N ARG A 80 -7.62 -3.34 10.84
CA ARG A 80 -6.59 -4.30 10.37
C ARG A 80 -5.22 -3.64 10.21
N THR A 81 -5.15 -2.50 9.52
CA THR A 81 -3.88 -1.79 9.28
C THR A 81 -3.25 -1.31 10.58
N TYR A 82 -4.03 -0.73 11.49
CA TYR A 82 -3.50 -0.23 12.76
C TYR A 82 -3.20 -1.33 13.77
N SER A 83 -3.90 -2.46 13.73
CA SER A 83 -3.49 -3.64 14.47
C SER A 83 -2.11 -4.11 13.99
N TYR A 84 -1.92 -4.28 12.69
CA TYR A 84 -0.61 -4.67 12.13
C TYR A 84 0.50 -3.64 12.45
N ARG A 85 0.19 -2.34 12.33
CA ARG A 85 1.10 -1.28 12.74
C ARG A 85 1.47 -1.35 14.22
N GLN A 86 0.49 -1.61 15.09
CA GLN A 86 0.69 -1.70 16.53
C GLN A 86 1.56 -2.90 16.88
N GLN A 87 1.40 -4.04 16.21
CA GLN A 87 2.28 -5.21 16.38
C GLN A 87 3.76 -4.86 16.14
N ILE A 88 4.05 -4.12 15.06
CA ILE A 88 5.41 -3.64 14.77
C ILE A 88 5.90 -2.64 15.83
N LEU A 89 5.01 -1.79 16.35
CA LEU A 89 5.33 -0.80 17.38
C LEU A 89 5.60 -1.42 18.76
N ASP A 90 4.81 -2.40 19.15
CA ASP A 90 4.98 -3.19 20.37
C ASP A 90 6.24 -4.04 20.27
N GLY A 91 6.66 -4.33 19.04
CA GLY A 91 7.91 -4.97 18.66
C GLY A 91 7.79 -6.50 18.66
N GLU A 92 6.72 -6.98 18.02
CA GLU A 92 6.69 -8.34 17.47
C GLU A 92 7.94 -8.62 16.61
N ASP A 93 8.23 -9.90 16.39
CA ASP A 93 9.39 -10.35 15.65
C ASP A 93 9.28 -9.92 14.18
N CYS A 94 9.84 -8.74 13.88
CA CYS A 94 9.83 -8.15 12.54
C CYS A 94 10.53 -9.06 11.51
N ARG A 95 11.49 -9.88 11.93
CA ARG A 95 12.14 -10.86 11.05
C ARG A 95 11.18 -11.96 10.67
N GLU A 96 10.37 -12.46 11.59
CA GLU A 96 9.35 -13.46 11.25
C GLU A 96 8.29 -12.88 10.30
N LEU A 97 7.83 -11.65 10.54
CA LEU A 97 6.90 -10.97 9.62
C LEU A 97 7.50 -10.83 8.21
N LEU A 98 8.77 -10.39 8.13
CA LEU A 98 9.48 -10.23 6.86
C LEU A 98 9.70 -11.56 6.14
N LEU A 99 10.15 -12.60 6.84
CA LEU A 99 10.37 -13.92 6.26
C LEU A 99 9.04 -14.53 5.78
N GLY A 100 7.94 -14.30 6.50
CA GLY A 100 6.60 -14.65 6.04
C GLY A 100 6.23 -13.95 4.74
N MET A 101 6.43 -12.63 4.65
CA MET A 101 6.19 -11.88 3.42
C MET A 101 7.04 -12.39 2.25
N ILE A 102 8.31 -12.71 2.50
CA ILE A 102 9.23 -13.26 1.49
C ILE A 102 8.72 -14.62 1.01
N ASP A 103 8.36 -15.52 1.93
CA ASP A 103 7.86 -16.86 1.61
C ASP A 103 6.55 -16.77 0.80
N ASP A 104 5.62 -15.89 1.19
CA ASP A 104 4.36 -15.66 0.49
C ASP A 104 4.58 -15.08 -0.92
N GLN A 105 5.51 -14.13 -1.07
CA GLN A 105 5.88 -13.56 -2.38
C GLN A 105 6.51 -14.63 -3.28
N ILE A 106 7.40 -15.47 -2.74
CA ILE A 106 8.00 -16.57 -3.52
C ILE A 106 6.93 -17.54 -3.99
N ASP A 107 5.99 -17.94 -3.12
CA ASP A 107 4.90 -18.83 -3.51
C ASP A 107 4.02 -18.19 -4.60
N HIS A 108 3.61 -16.94 -4.40
CA HIS A 108 2.77 -16.21 -5.34
C HIS A 108 3.40 -16.11 -6.72
N TRP A 109 4.65 -15.64 -6.80
CA TRP A 109 5.33 -15.41 -8.07
C TRP A 109 5.78 -16.72 -8.73
N THR A 110 6.12 -17.75 -7.94
CA THR A 110 6.38 -19.09 -8.48
C THR A 110 5.12 -19.67 -9.13
N GLU A 111 3.96 -19.59 -8.47
CA GLU A 111 2.69 -20.03 -9.03
C GLU A 111 2.32 -19.21 -10.27
N HIS A 112 2.46 -17.89 -10.21
CA HIS A 112 2.13 -16.99 -11.31
C HIS A 112 2.97 -17.28 -12.56
N TYR A 113 4.31 -17.25 -12.44
CA TYR A 113 5.22 -17.41 -13.58
C TYR A 113 5.20 -18.82 -14.15
N LEU A 114 5.05 -19.85 -13.31
CA LEU A 114 4.99 -21.25 -13.77
C LEU A 114 3.57 -21.69 -14.13
N SER A 115 2.59 -20.79 -14.09
CA SER A 115 1.23 -21.11 -14.50
C SER A 115 1.20 -21.49 -15.98
N ARG A 116 0.25 -22.37 -16.34
CA ARG A 116 0.11 -22.89 -17.71
C ARG A 116 -0.13 -21.77 -18.73
N ASP A 117 -0.75 -20.68 -18.31
CA ASP A 117 -1.20 -19.60 -19.18
C ASP A 117 -0.25 -18.40 -19.20
N TYR A 118 0.70 -18.30 -18.25
CA TYR A 118 1.66 -17.20 -18.16
C TYR A 118 2.36 -16.84 -19.48
N ARG A 119 2.83 -17.85 -20.22
CA ARG A 119 3.44 -17.64 -21.55
C ARG A 119 2.48 -16.92 -22.50
N TRP A 120 1.25 -17.40 -22.56
CA TRP A 120 0.25 -16.91 -23.48
C TRP A 120 -0.30 -15.55 -23.05
N ASP A 121 -0.47 -15.32 -21.74
CA ASP A 121 -0.77 -14.01 -21.17
C ASP A 121 0.31 -12.99 -21.56
N SER A 122 1.59 -13.36 -21.41
CA SER A 122 2.73 -12.51 -21.78
C SER A 122 2.75 -12.19 -23.29
N ILE A 123 2.42 -13.16 -24.14
CA ILE A 123 2.31 -12.95 -25.59
C ILE A 123 1.13 -12.04 -25.90
N ALA A 124 -0.02 -12.25 -25.28
CA ALA A 124 -1.22 -11.43 -25.48
C ALA A 124 -0.95 -9.97 -25.08
N ASP A 125 -0.31 -9.73 -23.94
CA ASP A 125 0.09 -8.40 -23.49
C ASP A 125 1.07 -7.74 -24.47
N TRP A 126 2.07 -8.48 -24.94
CA TRP A 126 3.03 -7.98 -25.93
C TRP A 126 2.34 -7.62 -27.25
N VAL A 127 1.40 -8.44 -27.71
CA VAL A 127 0.60 -8.20 -28.93
C VAL A 127 -0.25 -6.93 -28.75
N GLY A 128 -0.95 -6.78 -27.62
CA GLY A 128 -1.74 -5.59 -27.34
C GLY A 128 -0.91 -4.31 -27.30
N GLN A 129 0.30 -4.36 -26.75
CA GLN A 129 1.20 -3.20 -26.66
C GLN A 129 1.88 -2.87 -27.99
N LYS A 130 2.42 -3.87 -28.71
CA LYS A 130 3.22 -3.65 -29.93
C LYS A 130 2.36 -3.56 -31.19
N LEU A 131 1.29 -4.35 -31.28
CA LEU A 131 0.45 -4.46 -32.47
C LEU A 131 -0.91 -3.76 -32.30
N HIS A 132 -1.25 -3.28 -31.10
CA HIS A 132 -2.53 -2.62 -30.80
C HIS A 132 -3.75 -3.49 -31.14
N MET A 133 -3.60 -4.81 -31.01
CA MET A 133 -4.60 -5.80 -31.36
C MET A 133 -5.10 -6.52 -30.11
N ASP A 134 -6.40 -6.82 -30.06
CA ASP A 134 -6.93 -7.69 -29.01
C ASP A 134 -6.50 -9.14 -29.26
N CYS A 135 -5.97 -9.80 -28.24
CA CYS A 135 -5.38 -11.12 -28.36
C CYS A 135 -5.88 -12.02 -27.24
N PRO A 136 -7.07 -12.65 -27.41
CA PRO A 136 -7.59 -13.57 -26.41
C PRO A 136 -6.68 -14.80 -26.27
N VAL A 137 -6.19 -15.02 -25.05
CA VAL A 137 -5.24 -16.11 -24.68
C VAL A 137 -5.71 -17.49 -25.13
N ASN A 138 -7.02 -17.76 -25.04
CA ASN A 138 -7.62 -19.02 -25.47
C ASN A 138 -7.44 -19.31 -26.97
N SER A 139 -7.31 -18.26 -27.79
CA SER A 139 -7.16 -18.40 -29.24
C SER A 139 -5.74 -18.72 -29.66
N ILE A 140 -4.73 -18.35 -28.86
CA ILE A 140 -3.30 -18.58 -29.16
C ILE A 140 -2.70 -19.77 -28.41
N ARG A 141 -3.45 -20.34 -27.46
CA ARG A 141 -2.97 -21.36 -26.53
C ARG A 141 -2.46 -22.61 -27.26
N ASN A 142 -1.24 -23.03 -26.91
CA ASN A 142 -0.55 -24.21 -27.45
C ASN A 142 -0.23 -24.12 -28.96
N MET A 143 -0.24 -22.93 -29.56
CA MET A 143 0.24 -22.75 -30.92
C MET A 143 1.77 -22.83 -30.98
N ASP A 144 2.31 -23.43 -32.03
CA ASP A 144 3.73 -23.27 -32.33
C ASP A 144 4.04 -21.87 -32.89
N ARG A 145 5.33 -21.58 -33.07
CA ARG A 145 5.80 -20.26 -33.52
C ARG A 145 5.26 -19.87 -34.90
N GLN A 146 5.07 -20.83 -35.81
CA GLN A 146 4.58 -20.56 -37.17
C GLN A 146 3.07 -20.38 -37.18
N GLN A 147 2.35 -21.22 -36.44
CA GLN A 147 0.91 -21.13 -36.24
C GLN A 147 0.53 -19.79 -35.60
N LEU A 148 1.26 -19.37 -34.56
CA LEU A 148 1.03 -18.10 -33.89
C LEU A 148 1.21 -16.91 -34.85
N GLU A 149 2.28 -16.91 -35.66
CA GLU A 149 2.50 -15.84 -36.62
C GLU A 149 1.43 -15.78 -37.71
N ALA A 150 1.04 -16.93 -38.26
CA ALA A 150 -0.06 -16.98 -39.24
C ALA A 150 -1.36 -16.45 -38.61
N TRP A 151 -1.68 -16.91 -37.41
CA TRP A 151 -2.87 -16.48 -36.68
C TRP A 151 -2.86 -14.97 -36.40
N LEU A 152 -1.74 -14.40 -35.94
CA LEU A 152 -1.64 -12.97 -35.66
C LEU A 152 -1.87 -12.12 -36.91
N ARG A 153 -1.35 -12.56 -38.07
CA ARG A 153 -1.57 -11.83 -39.33
C ARG A 153 -3.04 -11.91 -39.76
N ASP A 154 -3.64 -13.09 -39.69
CA ASP A 154 -5.04 -13.30 -40.06
C ASP A 154 -6.02 -12.59 -39.11
N GLU A 155 -5.72 -12.58 -37.80
CA GLU A 155 -6.49 -11.85 -36.79
C GLU A 155 -6.32 -10.34 -36.96
N GLY A 156 -5.09 -9.88 -37.21
CA GLY A 156 -4.80 -8.47 -37.46
C GLY A 156 -5.56 -7.93 -38.67
N GLU A 157 -5.67 -8.69 -39.74
CA GLU A 157 -6.47 -8.30 -40.91
C GLU A 157 -7.97 -8.19 -40.57
N ARG A 158 -8.52 -9.13 -39.79
CA ARG A 158 -9.93 -9.13 -39.39
C ARG A 158 -10.27 -7.96 -38.46
N GLN A 159 -9.41 -7.67 -37.48
CA GLN A 159 -9.62 -6.53 -36.58
C GLN A 159 -9.41 -5.20 -37.31
N ALA A 160 -8.46 -5.14 -38.25
CA ALA A 160 -8.26 -3.95 -39.08
C ALA A 160 -9.52 -3.61 -39.88
N GLU A 161 -10.19 -4.60 -40.48
CA GLU A 161 -11.45 -4.39 -41.19
C GLU A 161 -12.50 -3.73 -40.29
N SER A 162 -12.76 -4.31 -39.13
CA SER A 162 -13.75 -3.78 -38.17
C SER A 162 -13.39 -2.38 -37.66
N LEU A 163 -12.11 -2.15 -37.35
CA LEU A 163 -11.65 -0.87 -36.81
C LEU A 163 -11.64 0.24 -37.87
N ILE A 164 -11.34 -0.10 -39.13
CA ILE A 164 -11.44 0.85 -40.26
C ILE A 164 -12.89 1.30 -40.42
N GLU A 165 -13.85 0.38 -40.41
CA GLU A 165 -15.28 0.73 -40.51
C GLU A 165 -15.72 1.65 -39.36
N GLU A 166 -15.40 1.29 -38.11
CA GLU A 166 -15.71 2.12 -36.94
C GLU A 166 -15.12 3.53 -37.07
N GLN A 167 -13.86 3.64 -37.49
CA GLN A 167 -13.19 4.94 -37.64
C GLN A 167 -13.71 5.73 -38.83
N LEU A 168 -14.17 5.07 -39.89
CA LEU A 168 -14.85 5.75 -40.99
C LEU A 168 -16.17 6.33 -40.50
N ASP A 169 -16.98 5.60 -39.76
CA ASP A 169 -18.26 6.10 -39.25
C ASP A 169 -18.09 7.26 -38.27
N VAL A 170 -17.08 7.21 -37.40
CA VAL A 170 -16.78 8.28 -36.43
C VAL A 170 -16.24 9.54 -37.12
N ASN A 171 -15.34 9.41 -38.09
CA ASN A 171 -14.66 10.56 -38.69
C ASN A 171 -15.36 11.08 -39.96
N LEU A 172 -16.10 10.21 -40.64
CA LEU A 172 -16.89 10.50 -41.82
C LEU A 172 -18.26 9.86 -41.61
N PRO A 173 -19.22 10.47 -40.89
CA PRO A 173 -20.56 9.89 -40.77
C PRO A 173 -21.28 9.80 -42.13
N GLU A 174 -22.06 8.74 -42.37
CA GLU A 174 -22.90 8.63 -43.59
C GLU A 174 -24.08 9.58 -43.58
N ASP A 175 -24.58 9.89 -42.39
CA ASP A 175 -25.73 10.74 -42.11
C ASP A 175 -25.38 12.23 -41.96
N ALA A 176 -24.11 12.60 -42.17
CA ALA A 176 -23.67 13.98 -42.15
C ALA A 176 -24.42 14.83 -43.19
N GLU A 177 -25.02 15.96 -42.75
CA GLU A 177 -25.77 16.86 -43.63
C GLU A 177 -24.87 17.54 -44.67
N ASP A 178 -23.58 17.75 -44.35
CA ASP A 178 -22.57 18.31 -45.24
C ASP A 178 -21.21 17.60 -45.08
N ARG A 179 -20.47 17.45 -46.18
CA ARG A 179 -19.12 16.87 -46.22
C ARG A 179 -18.08 17.73 -45.50
N SER A 180 -18.42 18.97 -45.12
CA SER A 180 -17.57 19.82 -44.29
C SER A 180 -17.41 19.31 -42.86
N GLU A 181 -18.32 18.45 -42.39
CA GLU A 181 -18.24 17.80 -41.08
C GLU A 181 -17.24 16.64 -41.03
N TRP A 182 -16.76 16.17 -42.20
CA TRP A 182 -15.81 15.08 -42.27
C TRP A 182 -14.42 15.47 -41.77
N ASN A 183 -13.92 14.70 -40.80
CA ASN A 183 -12.63 14.91 -40.19
C ASN A 183 -11.54 14.02 -40.82
N TRP A 184 -11.15 14.36 -42.05
CA TRP A 184 -10.06 13.69 -42.78
C TRP A 184 -8.75 13.65 -42.01
N MET A 185 -8.41 14.75 -41.34
CA MET A 185 -7.16 14.88 -40.61
C MET A 185 -7.06 13.89 -39.45
N SER A 186 -8.17 13.65 -38.74
CA SER A 186 -8.23 12.63 -37.69
C SER A 186 -8.12 11.22 -38.25
N LEU A 187 -8.84 10.90 -39.32
CA LEU A 187 -8.75 9.59 -39.98
C LEU A 187 -7.32 9.29 -40.48
N THR A 188 -6.69 10.24 -41.18
CA THR A 188 -5.31 10.09 -41.66
C THR A 188 -4.32 9.86 -40.52
N ARG A 189 -4.42 10.66 -39.44
CA ARG A 189 -3.55 10.53 -38.27
C ARG A 189 -3.73 9.19 -37.58
N TRP A 190 -4.97 8.76 -37.41
CA TRP A 190 -5.28 7.46 -36.83
C TRP A 190 -4.69 6.32 -37.69
N ALA A 191 -4.96 6.31 -39.00
CA ALA A 191 -4.47 5.26 -39.91
C ALA A 191 -2.93 5.19 -39.93
N ASN A 192 -2.26 6.35 -39.97
CA ASN A 192 -0.80 6.42 -39.90
C ASN A 192 -0.26 5.92 -38.55
N ARG A 193 -0.91 6.28 -37.43
CA ARG A 193 -0.49 5.85 -36.09
C ARG A 193 -0.70 4.36 -35.88
N HIS A 194 -1.86 3.84 -36.26
CA HIS A 194 -2.27 2.47 -35.95
C HIS A 194 -1.61 1.45 -36.89
N PHE A 195 -1.50 1.75 -38.19
CA PHE A 195 -0.91 0.86 -39.18
C PHE A 195 0.50 1.24 -39.61
N GLY A 196 1.11 2.29 -39.03
CA GLY A 196 2.45 2.75 -39.42
C GLY A 196 2.55 3.25 -40.86
N LEU A 197 1.44 3.79 -41.41
CA LEU A 197 1.35 4.29 -42.77
C LEU A 197 1.88 5.73 -42.90
N ASN A 198 2.06 6.20 -44.13
CA ASN A 198 2.46 7.56 -44.45
C ASN A 198 1.48 8.22 -45.43
N LEU A 199 0.19 8.15 -45.10
CA LEU A 199 -0.90 8.74 -45.86
C LEU A 199 -0.99 10.24 -45.58
N GLN A 200 -1.42 11.01 -46.57
CA GLN A 200 -1.82 12.41 -46.45
C GLN A 200 -3.32 12.55 -46.66
N ASP A 201 -3.93 13.61 -46.12
CA ASP A 201 -5.38 13.86 -46.27
C ASP A 201 -5.82 13.87 -47.73
N LYS A 202 -4.94 14.34 -48.63
CA LYS A 202 -5.20 14.31 -50.07
C LYS A 202 -5.40 12.87 -50.55
N ASP A 203 -4.61 11.90 -50.08
CA ASP A 203 -4.63 10.52 -50.59
C ASP A 203 -5.98 9.85 -50.30
N LEU A 204 -6.61 10.22 -49.16
CA LEU A 204 -7.96 9.77 -48.79
C LEU A 204 -9.06 10.54 -49.52
N ARG A 205 -8.91 11.87 -49.69
CA ARG A 205 -9.90 12.72 -50.38
C ARG A 205 -10.06 12.41 -51.87
N HIS A 206 -9.08 11.76 -52.50
CA HIS A 206 -9.18 11.35 -53.90
C HIS A 206 -10.02 10.08 -54.08
N GLN A 207 -10.37 9.37 -53.00
CA GLN A 207 -11.20 8.18 -53.03
C GLN A 207 -12.67 8.53 -52.75
N GLU A 208 -13.59 7.76 -53.31
CA GLU A 208 -14.99 7.82 -52.86
C GLU A 208 -15.11 7.14 -51.48
N ARG A 209 -16.03 7.62 -50.64
CA ARG A 209 -16.23 7.06 -49.29
C ARG A 209 -16.50 5.55 -49.30
N ALA A 210 -17.23 5.06 -50.30
CA ALA A 210 -17.50 3.63 -50.48
C ALA A 210 -16.23 2.80 -50.77
N ASP A 211 -15.19 3.40 -51.35
CA ASP A 211 -13.93 2.74 -51.68
C ASP A 211 -12.89 2.85 -50.56
N LEU A 212 -13.07 3.78 -49.61
CA LEU A 212 -12.14 4.00 -48.50
C LEU A 212 -11.91 2.75 -47.62
N PRO A 213 -12.94 1.95 -47.25
CA PRO A 213 -12.70 0.72 -46.49
C PRO A 213 -11.72 -0.22 -47.21
N ILE A 214 -11.93 -0.44 -48.50
CA ILE A 214 -11.10 -1.33 -49.32
C ILE A 214 -9.69 -0.75 -49.50
N PHE A 215 -9.58 0.56 -49.75
CA PHE A 215 -8.30 1.23 -49.89
C PHE A 215 -7.46 1.11 -48.61
N LEU A 216 -8.04 1.49 -47.46
CA LEU A 216 -7.36 1.43 -46.16
C LEU A 216 -7.03 0.00 -45.76
N LEU A 217 -7.93 -0.96 -46.00
CA LEU A 217 -7.69 -2.38 -45.69
C LEU A 217 -6.52 -2.93 -46.51
N ASN A 218 -6.39 -2.57 -47.79
CA ASN A 218 -5.24 -2.99 -48.59
C ASN A 218 -3.91 -2.38 -48.10
N GLN A 219 -3.92 -1.11 -47.66
CA GLN A 219 -2.74 -0.50 -47.04
C GLN A 219 -2.40 -1.18 -45.71
N ALA A 220 -3.40 -1.47 -44.89
CA ALA A 220 -3.24 -2.19 -43.62
C ALA A 220 -2.65 -3.58 -43.86
N ARG A 221 -3.16 -4.36 -44.82
CA ARG A 221 -2.64 -5.69 -45.20
C ARG A 221 -1.16 -5.65 -45.56
N GLU A 222 -0.74 -4.69 -46.37
CA GLU A 222 0.67 -4.55 -46.75
C GLU A 222 1.56 -4.18 -45.55
N SER A 223 1.04 -3.42 -44.60
CA SER A 223 1.73 -3.15 -43.33
C SER A 223 1.80 -4.39 -42.43
N ILE A 224 0.67 -5.09 -42.26
CA ILE A 224 0.55 -6.30 -41.42
C ILE A 224 1.51 -7.38 -41.89
N LYS A 225 1.63 -7.61 -43.21
CA LYS A 225 2.63 -8.54 -43.79
C LYS A 225 4.07 -8.22 -43.41
N ARG A 226 4.37 -6.96 -43.10
CA ARG A 226 5.71 -6.48 -42.73
C ARG A 226 5.92 -6.39 -41.22
N TRP A 227 4.95 -6.80 -40.40
CA TRP A 227 5.12 -6.84 -38.95
C TRP A 227 6.37 -7.62 -38.53
N ASP A 228 7.16 -6.99 -37.67
CA ASP A 228 8.28 -7.61 -37.00
C ASP A 228 7.80 -8.41 -35.78
N LEU A 229 7.76 -9.74 -35.95
CA LEU A 229 7.36 -10.71 -34.95
C LEU A 229 8.55 -11.42 -34.30
N SER A 230 9.79 -10.95 -34.51
CA SER A 230 10.98 -11.52 -33.87
C SER A 230 10.94 -11.49 -32.34
N GLY A 231 10.22 -10.51 -31.76
CA GLY A 231 10.00 -10.43 -30.32
C GLY A 231 9.26 -11.65 -29.73
N LEU A 232 8.56 -12.44 -30.55
CA LEU A 232 7.90 -13.67 -30.10
C LEU A 232 8.89 -14.78 -29.75
N ASP A 233 10.09 -14.77 -30.34
CA ASP A 233 11.02 -15.90 -30.25
C ASP A 233 11.42 -16.17 -28.79
N GLY A 234 11.64 -15.13 -27.99
CA GLY A 234 11.96 -15.25 -26.57
C GLY A 234 10.82 -15.86 -25.73
N PHE A 235 9.56 -15.55 -26.04
CA PHE A 235 8.40 -16.13 -25.34
C PHE A 235 8.20 -17.62 -25.67
N MET A 236 8.63 -18.02 -26.87
CA MET A 236 8.49 -19.39 -27.39
C MET A 236 9.61 -20.32 -26.91
N GLU A 237 10.63 -19.81 -26.23
CA GLU A 237 11.66 -20.63 -25.59
C GLU A 237 11.04 -21.55 -24.54
N THR A 238 11.55 -22.79 -24.45
CA THR A 238 11.00 -23.81 -23.55
C THR A 238 11.10 -23.43 -22.09
N ASP A 239 12.17 -22.71 -21.74
CA ASP A 239 12.51 -22.25 -20.39
C ASP A 239 12.09 -20.80 -20.13
N PHE A 240 11.27 -20.19 -20.99
CA PHE A 240 10.78 -18.81 -20.82
C PHE A 240 10.19 -18.55 -19.42
N PRO A 241 9.24 -19.37 -18.89
CA PRO A 241 8.72 -19.19 -17.54
C PRO A 241 9.80 -19.20 -16.46
N GLN A 242 10.74 -20.14 -16.55
CA GLN A 242 11.86 -20.29 -15.62
C GLN A 242 12.83 -19.11 -15.71
N LYS A 243 13.10 -18.60 -16.92
CA LYS A 243 13.90 -17.39 -17.15
C LYS A 243 13.27 -16.16 -16.53
N THR A 244 11.95 -15.99 -16.68
CA THR A 244 11.27 -14.85 -16.08
C THR A 244 11.24 -14.94 -14.55
N LEU A 245 10.95 -16.12 -13.99
CA LEU A 245 11.00 -16.35 -12.54
C LEU A 245 12.41 -16.11 -11.97
N ALA A 246 13.46 -16.59 -12.65
CA ALA A 246 14.84 -16.33 -12.25
C ALA A 246 15.17 -14.82 -12.30
N GLY A 247 14.73 -14.13 -13.37
CA GLY A 247 14.87 -12.69 -13.50
C GLY A 247 14.20 -11.92 -12.36
N TRP A 248 12.96 -12.29 -12.02
CA TRP A 248 12.23 -11.73 -10.87
C TRP A 248 12.97 -12.00 -9.56
N ALA A 249 13.37 -13.25 -9.29
CA ALA A 249 14.07 -13.61 -8.06
C ALA A 249 15.40 -12.85 -7.91
N ASN A 250 16.13 -12.66 -9.00
CA ASN A 250 17.38 -11.88 -8.99
C ASN A 250 17.13 -10.39 -8.76
N TYR A 251 16.11 -9.83 -9.41
CA TYR A 251 15.76 -8.43 -9.25
C TYR A 251 15.21 -8.13 -7.84
N THR A 252 14.27 -8.92 -7.37
CA THR A 252 13.52 -8.67 -6.13
C THR A 252 14.32 -9.08 -4.90
N LEU A 253 14.95 -10.25 -4.95
CA LEU A 253 15.55 -10.92 -3.79
C LEU A 253 17.09 -11.06 -3.88
N MET A 254 17.71 -10.69 -5.01
CA MET A 254 19.17 -10.81 -5.23
C MET A 254 19.72 -12.22 -5.00
N LEU A 255 19.01 -13.25 -5.50
CA LEU A 255 19.38 -14.66 -5.26
C LEU A 255 20.42 -15.23 -6.23
N ASP A 256 20.77 -14.50 -7.28
CA ASP A 256 21.73 -14.91 -8.30
C ASP A 256 21.42 -16.31 -8.89
N VAL A 257 20.12 -16.61 -9.05
CA VAL A 257 19.58 -17.86 -9.62
C VAL A 257 19.59 -17.83 -11.14
N THR A 258 19.71 -19.00 -11.74
CA THR A 258 19.63 -19.21 -13.19
C THR A 258 18.52 -20.22 -13.51
N PRO A 259 17.99 -20.25 -14.75
CA PRO A 259 17.01 -21.27 -15.15
C PRO A 259 17.52 -22.70 -14.95
N ASP A 260 18.85 -22.88 -14.99
CA ASP A 260 19.51 -24.17 -14.79
C ASP A 260 19.35 -24.70 -13.37
N ASP A 261 19.22 -23.81 -12.38
CA ASP A 261 18.96 -24.18 -10.99
C ASP A 261 17.57 -24.80 -10.80
N PHE A 262 16.65 -24.56 -11.73
CA PHE A 262 15.28 -25.07 -11.68
C PHE A 262 15.08 -26.36 -12.48
N ARG A 263 16.14 -26.86 -13.14
CA ARG A 263 16.04 -28.10 -13.91
C ARG A 263 15.62 -29.25 -13.00
N ASP A 264 14.74 -30.09 -13.53
CA ASP A 264 14.23 -31.29 -12.87
C ASP A 264 13.41 -31.03 -11.58
N LEU A 265 13.07 -29.76 -11.28
CA LEU A 265 12.21 -29.39 -10.17
C LEU A 265 10.81 -29.02 -10.65
N GLU A 266 9.79 -29.54 -9.95
CA GLU A 266 8.42 -29.07 -10.09
C GLU A 266 8.22 -27.75 -9.33
N ALA A 267 7.11 -27.05 -9.58
CA ALA A 267 6.84 -25.74 -8.97
C ALA A 267 7.00 -25.71 -7.43
N PRO A 268 6.55 -26.70 -6.65
CA PRO A 268 6.80 -26.72 -5.20
C PRO A 268 8.29 -26.85 -4.85
N GLY A 269 9.05 -27.62 -5.64
CA GLY A 269 10.50 -27.77 -5.47
C GLY A 269 11.25 -26.49 -5.80
N ILE A 270 10.83 -25.77 -6.84
CA ILE A 270 11.37 -24.46 -7.20
C ILE A 270 11.08 -23.43 -6.10
N SER A 271 9.84 -23.35 -5.60
CA SER A 271 9.50 -22.46 -4.47
C SER A 271 10.37 -22.77 -3.24
N ALA A 272 10.50 -24.06 -2.86
CA ALA A 272 11.33 -24.46 -1.74
C ALA A 272 12.81 -24.04 -1.90
N LEU A 273 13.39 -24.23 -3.09
CA LEU A 273 14.75 -23.79 -3.41
C LEU A 273 14.89 -22.27 -3.29
N LEU A 274 13.94 -21.50 -3.83
CA LEU A 274 13.95 -20.05 -3.75
C LEU A 274 13.85 -19.56 -2.30
N LYS A 275 12.99 -20.17 -1.48
CA LYS A 275 12.87 -19.88 -0.04
C LYS A 275 14.16 -20.17 0.71
N GLU A 276 14.80 -21.30 0.43
CA GLU A 276 16.10 -21.67 1.02
C GLU A 276 17.19 -20.66 0.65
N ARG A 277 17.27 -20.26 -0.62
CA ARG A 277 18.23 -19.24 -1.08
C ARG A 277 17.93 -17.87 -0.47
N ALA A 278 16.66 -17.47 -0.37
CA ALA A 278 16.27 -16.21 0.23
C ALA A 278 16.61 -16.15 1.72
N ARG A 279 16.38 -17.23 2.47
CA ARG A 279 16.79 -17.35 3.88
C ARG A 279 18.31 -17.26 4.01
N SER A 280 19.05 -17.99 3.19
CA SER A 280 20.52 -17.94 3.18
C SER A 280 21.05 -16.53 2.88
N LYS A 281 20.44 -15.82 1.93
CA LYS A 281 20.80 -14.44 1.57
C LYS A 281 20.47 -13.45 2.68
N TYR A 282 19.33 -13.64 3.36
CA TYR A 282 18.95 -12.84 4.51
C TYR A 282 19.89 -13.08 5.70
N ASP A 283 20.25 -14.33 5.99
CA ASP A 283 21.22 -14.66 7.05
C ASP A 283 22.61 -14.09 6.75
N GLN A 284 23.04 -14.10 5.48
CA GLN A 284 24.26 -13.41 5.05
C GLN A 284 24.19 -11.91 5.34
N LYS A 285 23.05 -11.27 5.07
CA LYS A 285 22.82 -9.86 5.42
C LYS A 285 22.85 -9.62 6.92
N GLU A 286 22.28 -10.52 7.72
CA GLU A 286 22.35 -10.42 9.18
C GLU A 286 23.81 -10.38 9.69
N ILE A 287 24.73 -11.09 9.01
CA ILE A 287 26.17 -11.07 9.28
C ILE A 287 26.83 -9.77 8.80
N GLU A 288 26.57 -9.36 7.56
CA GLU A 288 27.27 -8.25 6.90
C GLU A 288 26.78 -6.87 7.36
N PHE A 289 25.50 -6.75 7.72
CA PHE A 289 24.86 -5.47 7.98
C PHE A 289 25.47 -4.68 9.15
N PRO A 290 25.74 -5.27 10.34
CA PRO A 290 26.42 -4.55 11.43
C PRO A 290 27.80 -4.04 11.04
N VAL A 291 28.53 -4.77 10.20
CA VAL A 291 29.85 -4.38 9.69
C VAL A 291 29.72 -3.16 8.79
N SER A 292 28.77 -3.18 7.86
CA SER A 292 28.42 -2.03 7.00
C SER A 292 28.07 -0.80 7.82
N VAL A 293 27.28 -0.95 8.89
CA VAL A 293 26.95 0.15 9.82
C VAL A 293 28.19 0.70 10.50
N GLY A 294 29.04 -0.16 11.08
CA GLY A 294 30.28 0.26 11.73
C GLY A 294 31.20 1.01 10.79
N LEU A 295 31.44 0.47 9.59
CA LEU A 295 32.26 1.11 8.57
C LEU A 295 31.69 2.48 8.17
N HIS A 296 30.38 2.59 8.00
CA HIS A 296 29.74 3.86 7.69
C HIS A 296 29.91 4.88 8.82
N SER A 297 29.64 4.50 10.07
CA SER A 297 29.71 5.39 11.22
C SER A 297 31.11 5.93 11.50
N PHE A 298 32.16 5.18 11.16
CA PHE A 298 33.53 5.54 11.52
C PHE A 298 34.41 5.91 10.32
N LEU A 299 34.20 5.35 9.13
CA LEU A 299 35.07 5.54 7.96
C LEU A 299 34.49 6.46 6.87
N GLN A 300 33.28 7.01 7.03
CA GLN A 300 32.80 8.05 6.11
C GLN A 300 33.43 9.42 6.38
N GLY A 301 34.19 9.92 5.41
CA GLY A 301 34.66 11.31 5.37
C GLY A 301 35.71 11.53 4.26
N ASP A 302 35.58 12.64 3.54
CA ASP A 302 36.59 13.13 2.60
C ASP A 302 37.76 13.75 3.37
N GLY A 303 38.73 12.94 3.80
CA GLY A 303 39.91 13.51 4.45
C GLY A 303 40.91 12.49 4.95
N THR A 304 42.13 12.55 4.41
CA THR A 304 43.34 11.89 4.92
C THR A 304 43.72 12.34 6.34
N GLN A 305 43.08 13.39 6.89
CA GLN A 305 43.26 13.83 8.27
C GLN A 305 42.24 13.14 9.19
N GLY A 306 42.71 12.19 10.00
CA GLY A 306 41.90 11.52 11.03
C GLY A 306 41.58 10.05 10.75
N GLU A 307 42.01 9.50 9.60
CA GLU A 307 41.72 8.12 9.21
C GLU A 307 42.22 7.08 10.24
N ARG A 308 43.42 7.28 10.79
CA ARG A 308 43.95 6.41 11.86
C ARG A 308 43.09 6.45 13.11
N TYR A 309 42.68 7.64 13.55
CA TYR A 309 41.82 7.82 14.72
C TYR A 309 40.43 7.22 14.53
N ASN A 310 39.89 7.31 13.32
CA ASN A 310 38.62 6.69 12.94
C ASN A 310 38.68 5.16 12.97
N ARG A 311 39.78 4.58 12.48
CA ARG A 311 40.04 3.12 12.56
C ARG A 311 40.23 2.64 14.01
N GLU A 312 40.89 3.44 14.85
CA GLU A 312 41.01 3.17 16.29
C GLU A 312 39.63 3.16 16.98
N LYS A 313 38.73 4.08 16.60
CA LYS A 313 37.33 4.08 17.08
C LYS A 313 36.57 2.85 16.60
N LEU A 314 36.74 2.46 15.34
CA LEU A 314 36.11 1.26 14.78
C LEU A 314 36.55 -0.01 15.55
N ALA A 315 37.83 -0.14 15.91
CA ALA A 315 38.33 -1.26 16.71
C ALA A 315 37.68 -1.31 18.11
N ARG A 316 37.53 -0.16 18.77
CA ARG A 316 36.85 -0.06 20.08
C ARG A 316 35.36 -0.41 19.98
N TRP A 317 34.70 0.06 18.92
CA TRP A 317 33.32 -0.29 18.63
C TRP A 317 33.17 -1.80 18.41
N ALA A 318 34.04 -2.42 17.60
CA ALA A 318 34.03 -3.86 17.35
C ALA A 318 34.17 -4.68 18.64
N ASN A 319 35.07 -4.27 19.55
CA ASN A 319 35.23 -4.89 20.87
C ASN A 319 33.94 -4.85 21.70
N THR A 320 33.16 -3.79 21.56
CA THR A 320 31.89 -3.64 22.28
C THR A 320 30.78 -4.45 21.59
N ARG A 321 30.72 -4.40 20.25
CA ARG A 321 29.65 -4.98 19.45
C ARG A 321 29.73 -6.51 19.31
N PHE A 322 30.94 -7.05 19.17
CA PHE A 322 31.20 -8.47 18.94
C PHE A 322 31.89 -9.16 20.13
N GLY A 323 32.24 -8.41 21.17
CA GLY A 323 32.96 -8.94 22.34
C GLY A 323 34.41 -9.33 22.04
N THR A 324 35.04 -8.68 21.05
CA THR A 324 36.44 -8.88 20.67
C THR A 324 37.41 -8.12 21.58
N GLN A 325 38.72 -8.30 21.39
CA GLN A 325 39.78 -7.69 22.22
C GLN A 325 40.90 -7.03 21.37
N TYR A 326 40.53 -6.36 20.30
CA TYR A 326 41.44 -5.63 19.42
C TYR A 326 42.16 -4.50 20.16
N GLN A 327 43.46 -4.36 19.92
CA GLN A 327 44.18 -3.13 20.24
C GLN A 327 43.86 -2.04 19.21
N PRO A 328 43.78 -0.75 19.62
CA PRO A 328 43.42 0.34 18.70
C PRO A 328 44.28 0.42 17.43
N GLU A 329 45.57 0.06 17.54
CA GLU A 329 46.53 0.13 16.44
C GLU A 329 46.38 -1.01 15.41
N GLU A 330 45.66 -2.09 15.73
CA GLU A 330 45.55 -3.25 14.83
C GLU A 330 44.86 -2.87 13.51
N PHE A 331 43.79 -2.06 13.56
CA PHE A 331 43.08 -1.61 12.35
C PHE A 331 43.81 -0.47 11.62
N ALA A 332 44.75 0.22 12.28
CA ALA A 332 45.51 1.29 11.65
C ALA A 332 46.39 0.78 10.50
N ASN A 333 46.85 -0.47 10.58
CA ASN A 333 47.80 -1.06 9.63
C ASN A 333 47.14 -1.96 8.56
N LEU A 334 45.84 -2.22 8.65
CA LEU A 334 45.11 -3.09 7.72
C LEU A 334 44.53 -2.30 6.54
N SER A 335 44.34 -2.95 5.39
CA SER A 335 43.54 -2.38 4.32
C SER A 335 42.05 -2.39 4.69
N THR A 336 41.23 -1.53 4.07
CA THR A 336 39.78 -1.50 4.32
C THR A 336 39.12 -2.86 4.04
N GLN A 337 39.55 -3.57 2.99
CA GLN A 337 39.04 -4.91 2.70
C GLN A 337 39.40 -5.92 3.79
N GLN A 338 40.63 -5.88 4.30
CA GLN A 338 41.04 -6.76 5.41
C GLN A 338 40.24 -6.48 6.68
N ILE A 339 39.91 -5.21 6.95
CA ILE A 339 39.04 -4.82 8.07
C ILE A 339 37.62 -5.37 7.86
N ILE A 340 37.06 -5.22 6.65
CA ILE A 340 35.74 -5.80 6.29
C ILE A 340 35.74 -7.31 6.55
N ASP A 341 36.69 -8.04 5.97
CA ASP A 341 36.75 -9.50 6.08
C ASP A 341 36.88 -9.96 7.54
N THR A 342 37.70 -9.25 8.33
CA THR A 342 37.91 -9.54 9.75
C THR A 342 36.62 -9.32 10.56
N LEU A 343 35.98 -8.17 10.40
CA LEU A 343 34.75 -7.83 11.12
C LEU A 343 33.57 -8.71 10.71
N THR A 344 33.49 -9.12 9.44
CA THR A 344 32.47 -10.06 8.95
C THR A 344 32.61 -11.43 9.62
N GLU A 345 33.83 -11.91 9.79
CA GLU A 345 34.08 -13.17 10.52
C GLU A 345 33.77 -13.05 12.02
N ASP A 346 34.07 -11.91 12.64
CA ASP A 346 33.67 -11.65 14.04
C ASP A 346 32.16 -11.62 14.20
N SER A 347 31.45 -10.92 13.29
CA SER A 347 30.00 -10.85 13.25
C SER A 347 29.38 -12.25 13.12
N ARG A 348 29.88 -13.07 12.21
CA ARG A 348 29.45 -14.47 12.04
C ARG A 348 29.63 -15.28 13.32
N ARG A 349 30.82 -15.20 13.94
CA ARG A 349 31.11 -15.91 15.20
C ARG A 349 30.22 -15.46 16.34
N PHE A 350 29.93 -14.15 16.40
CA PHE A 350 29.05 -13.57 17.40
C PHE A 350 27.60 -14.06 17.21
N LEU A 351 27.08 -14.03 15.99
CA LEU A 351 25.73 -14.50 15.66
C LEU A 351 25.55 -16.02 15.84
N THR A 352 26.61 -16.82 15.69
CA THR A 352 26.56 -18.27 15.98
C THR A 352 26.20 -18.57 17.44
N ARG A 353 26.41 -17.60 18.36
CA ARG A 353 26.02 -17.71 19.77
C ARG A 353 24.56 -17.33 20.02
N ARG A 354 23.84 -16.81 19.00
CA ARG A 354 22.43 -16.47 19.11
C ARG A 354 21.66 -17.76 19.41
N PRO A 355 20.78 -17.75 20.43
CA PRO A 355 19.98 -18.93 20.76
C PRO A 355 19.00 -19.22 19.62
N ASP A 356 18.69 -20.51 19.45
CA ASP A 356 17.58 -20.92 18.58
C ASP A 356 16.25 -20.36 19.11
N MET A 357 15.56 -19.58 18.28
CA MET A 357 14.34 -18.88 18.68
C MET A 357 13.17 -19.84 18.90
N ASP A 358 13.13 -20.99 18.20
CA ASP A 358 12.11 -22.01 18.42
C ASP A 358 12.31 -22.72 19.77
N GLY A 359 13.56 -23.03 20.10
CA GLY A 359 13.95 -23.48 21.45
C GLY A 359 13.61 -22.47 22.54
N VAL A 360 13.88 -21.18 22.32
CA VAL A 360 13.52 -20.08 23.24
C VAL A 360 12.01 -20.00 23.44
N ARG A 361 11.21 -20.03 22.36
CA ARG A 361 9.74 -20.02 22.40
C ARG A 361 9.21 -21.22 23.19
N SER A 362 9.73 -22.41 22.91
CA SER A 362 9.36 -23.65 23.59
C SER A 362 9.66 -23.56 25.09
N ARG A 363 10.85 -23.07 25.46
CA ARG A 363 11.25 -22.92 26.85
C ARG A 363 10.44 -21.87 27.59
N LEU A 364 10.12 -20.74 26.95
CA LEU A 364 9.24 -19.73 27.52
C LEU A 364 7.83 -20.29 27.78
N ASN A 365 7.31 -21.11 26.87
CA ASN A 365 6.02 -21.78 27.07
C ASN A 365 6.05 -22.75 28.26
N GLU A 366 7.13 -23.50 28.45
CA GLU A 366 7.31 -24.34 29.65
C GLU A 366 7.35 -23.52 30.95
N LEU A 367 8.08 -22.40 30.95
CA LEU A 367 8.23 -21.54 32.13
C LEU A 367 6.95 -20.78 32.49
N LEU A 368 6.19 -20.38 31.49
CA LEU A 368 4.93 -19.65 31.66
C LEU A 368 3.73 -20.59 31.87
N GLY A 369 3.79 -21.82 31.38
CA GLY A 369 2.72 -22.82 31.45
C GLY A 369 1.47 -22.39 30.66
N ASP A 370 0.31 -22.92 31.06
CA ASP A 370 -1.01 -22.60 30.48
C ASP A 370 -1.59 -21.25 30.97
N ALA A 371 -0.72 -20.31 31.37
CA ALA A 371 -1.16 -19.01 31.85
C ALA A 371 -1.85 -18.22 30.72
N GLU A 372 -2.98 -17.59 31.03
CA GLU A 372 -3.70 -16.75 30.06
C GLU A 372 -2.78 -15.62 29.56
N PRO A 373 -2.86 -15.23 28.27
CA PRO A 373 -1.97 -14.23 27.66
C PRO A 373 -1.88 -12.90 28.43
N ASP A 374 -2.99 -12.47 29.02
CA ASP A 374 -3.10 -11.19 29.73
C ASP A 374 -2.91 -11.31 31.25
N SER A 375 -2.57 -12.50 31.74
CA SER A 375 -2.27 -12.69 33.16
C SER A 375 -0.90 -12.12 33.53
N ARG A 376 -0.76 -11.62 34.76
CA ARG A 376 0.53 -11.13 35.30
C ARG A 376 1.41 -12.31 35.72
N LEU A 377 2.73 -12.14 35.58
CA LEU A 377 3.71 -13.11 36.03
C LEU A 377 3.77 -13.17 37.57
N ASN A 378 3.89 -14.37 38.11
CA ASN A 378 4.21 -14.55 39.53
C ASN A 378 5.73 -14.47 39.78
N ASP A 379 6.14 -14.22 41.02
CA ASP A 379 7.57 -14.05 41.37
C ASP A 379 8.43 -15.26 41.01
N LYS A 380 7.88 -16.47 41.08
CA LYS A 380 8.59 -17.69 40.69
C LYS A 380 8.90 -17.69 39.20
N GLN A 381 7.93 -17.34 38.36
CA GLN A 381 8.10 -17.23 36.91
C GLN A 381 9.15 -16.16 36.56
N VAL A 382 9.08 -14.99 37.21
CA VAL A 382 10.05 -13.91 37.00
C VAL A 382 11.46 -14.37 37.34
N SER A 383 11.68 -14.96 38.52
CA SER A 383 13.00 -15.48 38.90
C SER A 383 13.51 -16.56 37.94
N GLN A 384 12.65 -17.50 37.55
CA GLN A 384 13.05 -18.56 36.61
C GLN A 384 13.44 -18.03 35.23
N ILE A 385 12.71 -17.04 34.70
CA ILE A 385 13.02 -16.41 33.41
C ILE A 385 14.34 -15.64 33.50
N VAL A 386 14.55 -14.86 34.57
CA VAL A 386 15.78 -14.08 34.75
C VAL A 386 17.01 -14.98 34.92
N ASP A 387 16.91 -16.03 35.74
CA ASP A 387 17.99 -16.99 35.97
C ASP A 387 18.34 -17.74 34.67
N TRP A 388 17.31 -18.17 33.93
CA TRP A 388 17.48 -18.83 32.64
C TRP A 388 18.11 -17.90 31.59
N ALA A 389 17.60 -16.69 31.44
CA ALA A 389 18.11 -15.72 30.48
C ALA A 389 19.57 -15.34 30.77
N ALA A 390 19.94 -15.14 32.03
CA ALA A 390 21.31 -14.83 32.40
C ALA A 390 22.28 -16.01 32.18
N LYS A 391 21.83 -17.24 32.49
CA LYS A 391 22.68 -18.43 32.44
C LYS A 391 22.85 -19.00 31.04
N ASP A 392 21.73 -19.16 30.33
CA ASP A 392 21.70 -19.92 29.07
C ASP A 392 21.71 -18.99 27.84
N LEU A 393 21.16 -17.77 27.96
CA LEU A 393 21.11 -16.80 26.86
C LEU A 393 22.16 -15.68 27.00
N HIS A 394 22.79 -15.55 28.18
CA HIS A 394 23.67 -14.45 28.55
C HIS A 394 23.04 -13.06 28.38
N VAL A 395 21.71 -12.95 28.53
CA VAL A 395 20.95 -11.70 28.44
C VAL A 395 20.52 -11.26 29.84
N ALA A 396 20.87 -10.03 30.21
CA ALA A 396 20.42 -9.43 31.46
C ALA A 396 19.02 -8.84 31.30
N ILE A 397 18.04 -9.35 32.06
CA ILE A 397 16.66 -8.85 32.06
C ILE A 397 16.34 -8.26 33.43
N ASN A 398 15.77 -7.05 33.44
CA ASN A 398 15.36 -6.39 34.67
C ASN A 398 14.13 -7.11 35.28
N PRO A 399 14.23 -7.70 36.49
CA PRO A 399 13.12 -8.40 37.13
C PRO A 399 11.94 -7.47 37.46
N ASP A 400 12.20 -6.22 37.83
CA ASP A 400 11.15 -5.25 38.17
C ASP A 400 10.34 -4.88 36.92
N TYR A 401 11.00 -4.78 35.77
CA TYR A 401 10.31 -4.55 34.50
C TYR A 401 9.40 -5.74 34.16
N LEU A 402 9.91 -6.98 34.22
CA LEU A 402 9.12 -8.19 33.93
C LEU A 402 7.87 -8.32 34.82
N ARG A 403 7.94 -7.91 36.09
CA ARG A 403 6.78 -7.94 37.00
C ARG A 403 5.63 -7.04 36.57
N THR A 404 5.90 -6.01 35.76
CA THR A 404 4.85 -5.11 35.26
C THR A 404 4.14 -5.66 34.02
N LEU A 405 4.72 -6.67 33.36
CA LEU A 405 4.24 -7.22 32.10
C LEU A 405 3.23 -8.35 32.29
N THR A 406 2.40 -8.56 31.27
CA THR A 406 1.58 -9.76 31.09
C THR A 406 2.44 -10.91 30.53
N THR A 407 1.93 -12.14 30.55
CA THR A 407 2.67 -13.29 30.00
C THR A 407 2.98 -13.13 28.51
N SER A 408 2.06 -12.56 27.71
CA SER A 408 2.28 -12.23 26.30
C SER A 408 3.42 -11.22 26.13
N LEU A 409 3.37 -10.11 26.86
CA LEU A 409 4.38 -9.05 26.79
C LEU A 409 5.74 -9.51 27.35
N ALA A 410 5.77 -10.39 28.34
CA ALA A 410 7.02 -10.95 28.85
C ALA A 410 7.72 -11.86 27.83
N ARG A 411 6.97 -12.68 27.07
CA ARG A 411 7.54 -13.45 25.95
C ARG A 411 8.23 -12.52 24.96
N LEU A 412 7.50 -11.48 24.55
CA LEU A 412 7.96 -10.49 23.59
C LEU A 412 9.16 -9.70 24.12
N ALA A 413 9.16 -9.30 25.39
CA ALA A 413 10.28 -8.61 26.02
C ALA A 413 11.57 -9.46 26.06
N VAL A 414 11.46 -10.78 26.31
CA VAL A 414 12.62 -11.69 26.27
C VAL A 414 13.16 -11.80 24.84
N GLN A 415 12.28 -12.02 23.86
CA GLN A 415 12.66 -12.11 22.44
C GLN A 415 13.34 -10.82 21.95
N GLN A 416 12.76 -9.66 22.27
CA GLN A 416 13.36 -8.36 21.98
C GLN A 416 14.71 -8.18 22.69
N GLY A 417 14.84 -8.64 23.93
CA GLY A 417 16.10 -8.59 24.66
C GLY A 417 17.21 -9.35 23.94
N ILE A 418 16.91 -10.52 23.39
CA ILE A 418 17.83 -11.32 22.57
C ILE A 418 18.18 -10.53 21.30
N ASP A 419 17.19 -10.07 20.54
CA ASP A 419 17.45 -9.37 19.28
C ASP A 419 18.24 -8.06 19.47
N ARG A 420 18.01 -7.32 20.55
CA ARG A 420 18.78 -6.11 20.90
C ARG A 420 20.26 -6.38 21.18
N VAL A 421 20.59 -7.59 21.62
CA VAL A 421 21.99 -8.00 21.84
C VAL A 421 22.61 -8.49 20.54
N PHE A 422 21.89 -9.33 19.80
CA PHE A 422 22.48 -10.04 18.65
C PHE A 422 22.42 -9.25 17.34
N ARG A 423 21.31 -8.56 17.09
CA ARG A 423 20.96 -7.91 15.81
C ARG A 423 20.28 -6.54 15.99
N PRO A 424 20.77 -5.64 16.87
CA PRO A 424 20.11 -4.35 17.13
C PRO A 424 19.98 -3.49 15.88
N GLU A 425 21.00 -3.50 15.01
CA GLU A 425 21.00 -2.71 13.78
C GLU A 425 19.89 -3.19 12.83
N LEU A 426 19.91 -4.48 12.49
CA LEU A 426 18.96 -5.01 11.52
C LEU A 426 17.54 -4.97 12.07
N GLN A 427 17.31 -5.31 13.34
CA GLN A 427 15.99 -5.23 13.97
C GLN A 427 15.37 -3.83 13.88
N GLN A 428 16.15 -2.79 14.21
CA GLN A 428 15.69 -1.40 14.13
C GLN A 428 15.38 -1.01 12.68
N THR A 429 16.21 -1.47 11.75
CA THR A 429 16.07 -1.20 10.33
C THR A 429 14.80 -1.84 9.76
N GLU A 430 14.59 -3.13 10.01
CA GLU A 430 13.39 -3.87 9.61
C GLU A 430 12.12 -3.18 10.08
N ARG A 431 12.08 -2.80 11.37
CA ARG A 431 10.97 -2.07 11.96
C ARG A 431 10.73 -0.73 11.25
N SER A 432 11.78 0.05 11.00
CA SER A 432 11.66 1.34 10.31
C SER A 432 11.15 1.16 8.88
N VAL A 433 11.72 0.21 8.12
CA VAL A 433 11.29 -0.10 6.75
C VAL A 433 9.83 -0.54 6.71
N LEU A 434 9.43 -1.47 7.60
CA LEU A 434 8.05 -1.94 7.70
C LEU A 434 7.08 -0.78 7.99
N LEU A 435 7.39 0.08 8.97
CA LEU A 435 6.51 1.20 9.35
C LEU A 435 6.43 2.26 8.26
N GLU A 436 7.55 2.64 7.65
CA GLU A 436 7.59 3.67 6.60
C GLU A 436 6.79 3.25 5.37
N ILE A 437 6.99 2.01 4.92
CA ILE A 437 6.29 1.46 3.76
C ILE A 437 4.80 1.27 4.07
N LEU A 438 4.45 0.75 5.25
CA LEU A 438 3.07 0.61 5.69
C LEU A 438 2.34 1.96 5.73
N ASP A 439 2.95 2.97 6.38
CA ASP A 439 2.33 4.28 6.56
C ASP A 439 2.15 5.00 5.21
N THR A 440 3.13 4.87 4.30
CA THR A 440 3.05 5.43 2.94
C THR A 440 1.92 4.79 2.13
N ASN A 441 1.90 3.45 2.04
CA ASN A 441 0.86 2.74 1.28
C ASN A 441 -0.53 2.92 1.88
N TRP A 442 -0.65 2.98 3.21
CA TRP A 442 -1.92 3.25 3.88
C TRP A 442 -2.44 4.64 3.56
N LYS A 443 -1.58 5.66 3.56
CA LYS A 443 -1.94 7.03 3.17
C LYS A 443 -2.44 7.08 1.72
N ASP A 444 -1.74 6.44 0.80
CA ASP A 444 -2.15 6.36 -0.61
C ASP A 444 -3.50 5.65 -0.78
N HIS A 445 -3.71 4.57 -0.01
CA HIS A 445 -5.00 3.87 0.02
C HIS A 445 -6.13 4.76 0.57
N LEU A 446 -5.88 5.55 1.62
CA LEU A 446 -6.87 6.52 2.13
C LEU A 446 -7.27 7.55 1.07
N TYR A 447 -6.31 8.07 0.30
CA TYR A 447 -6.62 8.97 -0.83
C TYR A 447 -7.43 8.26 -1.91
N HIS A 448 -7.05 7.05 -2.29
CA HIS A 448 -7.78 6.24 -3.26
C HIS A 448 -9.22 5.99 -2.81
N MET A 449 -9.43 5.61 -1.55
CA MET A 449 -10.77 5.39 -0.98
C MET A 449 -11.60 6.67 -0.90
N GLY A 450 -10.95 7.82 -0.67
CA GLY A 450 -11.57 9.14 -0.76
C GLY A 450 -12.11 9.43 -2.16
N HIS A 451 -11.30 9.22 -3.21
CA HIS A 451 -11.70 9.37 -4.60
C HIS A 451 -12.77 8.36 -5.01
N LEU A 452 -12.62 7.10 -4.63
CA LEU A 452 -13.59 6.04 -4.90
C LEU A 452 -14.96 6.39 -4.32
N ARG A 453 -15.01 6.90 -3.09
CA ARG A 453 -16.29 7.30 -2.45
C ARG A 453 -17.00 8.41 -3.21
N VAL A 454 -16.26 9.38 -3.76
CA VAL A 454 -16.83 10.47 -4.56
C VAL A 454 -17.30 9.96 -5.93
N GLY A 455 -16.51 9.08 -6.57
CA GLY A 455 -16.79 8.56 -7.91
C GLY A 455 -17.88 7.48 -7.98
N ILE A 456 -18.10 6.72 -6.89
CA ILE A 456 -18.99 5.56 -6.94
C ILE A 456 -20.46 5.91 -7.21
N GLY A 457 -20.87 7.16 -6.94
CA GLY A 457 -22.21 7.64 -7.25
C GLY A 457 -22.58 7.52 -8.74
N PHE A 458 -21.61 7.61 -9.63
CA PHE A 458 -21.83 7.46 -11.08
C PHE A 458 -22.12 6.01 -11.50
N VAL A 459 -21.77 5.02 -10.67
CA VAL A 459 -22.04 3.61 -10.97
C VAL A 459 -23.54 3.29 -10.95
N GLY A 460 -24.34 4.12 -10.26
CA GLY A 460 -25.80 4.03 -10.28
C GLY A 460 -26.41 4.19 -11.68
N TYR A 461 -25.74 4.87 -12.62
CA TYR A 461 -26.20 4.97 -14.01
C TYR A 461 -26.19 3.62 -14.73
N ALA A 462 -25.33 2.69 -14.30
CA ALA A 462 -25.25 1.34 -14.84
C ALA A 462 -26.22 0.35 -14.15
N GLN A 463 -27.19 0.85 -13.36
CA GLN A 463 -28.14 0.05 -12.58
C GLN A 463 -27.50 -0.92 -11.59
N LYS A 464 -26.23 -0.67 -11.21
CA LYS A 464 -25.53 -1.40 -10.16
C LYS A 464 -25.67 -0.64 -8.84
N ASP A 465 -25.74 -1.37 -7.74
CA ASP A 465 -25.77 -0.77 -6.40
C ASP A 465 -24.40 -0.16 -6.04
N PRO A 466 -24.28 1.17 -5.88
CA PRO A 466 -23.01 1.83 -5.58
C PRO A 466 -22.35 1.32 -4.31
N ARG A 467 -23.12 0.91 -3.29
CA ARG A 467 -22.57 0.43 -2.02
C ARG A 467 -21.84 -0.89 -2.21
N THR A 468 -22.46 -1.83 -2.90
CA THR A 468 -21.86 -3.14 -3.18
C THR A 468 -20.59 -2.99 -4.02
N GLU A 469 -20.61 -2.10 -5.01
CA GLU A 469 -19.45 -1.81 -5.85
C GLU A 469 -18.33 -1.11 -5.06
N TYR A 470 -18.64 -0.16 -4.17
CA TYR A 470 -17.68 0.45 -3.25
C TYR A 470 -17.00 -0.60 -2.36
N LYS A 471 -17.78 -1.53 -1.80
CA LYS A 471 -17.25 -2.64 -0.99
C LYS A 471 -16.32 -3.53 -1.80
N ARG A 472 -16.69 -3.86 -3.04
CA ARG A 472 -15.89 -4.72 -3.93
C ARG A 472 -14.58 -4.05 -4.33
N GLU A 473 -14.65 -2.84 -4.90
CA GLU A 473 -13.47 -2.10 -5.35
C GLU A 473 -12.59 -1.70 -4.17
N GLY A 474 -13.19 -1.28 -3.04
CA GLY A 474 -12.45 -0.95 -1.82
C GLY A 474 -11.72 -2.16 -1.23
N ARG A 475 -12.31 -3.36 -1.26
CA ARG A 475 -11.62 -4.59 -0.86
C ARG A 475 -10.49 -4.94 -1.82
N LYS A 476 -10.71 -4.82 -3.13
CA LYS A 476 -9.69 -5.08 -4.15
C LYS A 476 -8.48 -4.16 -3.98
N ALA A 477 -8.72 -2.86 -3.81
CA ALA A 477 -7.68 -1.86 -3.57
C ALA A 477 -6.91 -2.14 -2.26
N PHE A 478 -7.62 -2.54 -1.20
CA PHE A 478 -7.01 -2.87 0.08
C PHE A 478 -6.11 -4.12 0.01
N LEU A 479 -6.53 -5.18 -0.68
CA LEU A 479 -5.68 -6.36 -0.88
C LEU A 479 -4.45 -6.01 -1.73
N ALA A 480 -4.64 -5.29 -2.83
CA ALA A 480 -3.53 -4.81 -3.66
C ALA A 480 -2.58 -3.86 -2.92
N MET A 481 -3.04 -3.15 -1.88
CA MET A 481 -2.16 -2.38 -0.99
C MET A 481 -1.26 -3.31 -0.17
N TRP A 482 -1.78 -4.39 0.40
CA TRP A 482 -0.98 -5.37 1.15
C TRP A 482 0.04 -6.08 0.28
N ASP A 483 -0.34 -6.46 -0.94
CA ASP A 483 0.57 -7.08 -1.91
C ASP A 483 1.75 -6.14 -2.22
N ARG A 484 1.46 -4.85 -2.46
CA ARG A 484 2.49 -3.82 -2.67
C ARG A 484 3.37 -3.59 -1.45
N ILE A 485 2.81 -3.61 -0.24
CA ILE A 485 3.60 -3.52 1.00
C ILE A 485 4.58 -4.69 1.07
N ALA A 486 4.10 -5.93 0.90
CA ALA A 486 4.95 -7.11 0.95
C ALA A 486 6.08 -7.07 -0.11
N GLU A 487 5.75 -6.66 -1.34
CA GLU A 487 6.73 -6.50 -2.42
C GLU A 487 7.78 -5.43 -2.09
N GLN A 488 7.34 -4.22 -1.72
CA GLN A 488 8.25 -3.10 -1.44
C GLN A 488 9.15 -3.38 -0.24
N VAL A 489 8.60 -3.97 0.83
CA VAL A 489 9.36 -4.34 2.02
C VAL A 489 10.42 -5.38 1.68
N THR A 490 10.05 -6.41 0.93
CA THR A 490 10.95 -7.47 0.48
C THR A 490 12.08 -6.90 -0.39
N GLN A 491 11.77 -6.05 -1.35
CA GLN A 491 12.80 -5.40 -2.18
C GLN A 491 13.70 -4.49 -1.34
N ALA A 492 13.14 -3.70 -0.43
CA ALA A 492 13.88 -2.75 0.40
C ALA A 492 14.89 -3.45 1.30
N ILE A 493 14.51 -4.55 1.97
CA ILE A 493 15.41 -5.24 2.89
C ILE A 493 16.61 -5.88 2.15
N PHE A 494 16.39 -6.42 0.95
CA PHE A 494 17.49 -6.98 0.16
C PHE A 494 18.38 -5.89 -0.47
N ARG A 495 17.84 -4.70 -0.75
CA ARG A 495 18.57 -3.59 -1.41
C ARG A 495 19.24 -2.60 -0.44
N ILE A 496 19.04 -2.72 0.86
CA ILE A 496 19.38 -1.67 1.83
C ILE A 496 20.84 -1.22 1.82
N GLU A 497 21.78 -2.13 1.54
CA GLU A 497 23.22 -1.84 1.49
C GLU A 497 23.65 -1.10 0.20
N GLN A 498 22.84 -1.18 -0.85
CA GLN A 498 23.06 -0.47 -2.11
C GLN A 498 22.42 0.92 -2.11
N GLN A 499 21.49 1.17 -1.18
CA GLN A 499 20.83 2.47 -1.08
C GLN A 499 21.77 3.52 -0.48
N SER A 500 21.52 4.78 -0.83
CA SER A 500 22.45 5.88 -0.55
C SER A 500 22.89 5.89 0.92
N PRO A 501 24.15 6.22 1.22
CA PRO A 501 24.63 6.23 2.60
C PRO A 501 23.84 7.19 3.52
N ALA A 502 23.25 8.24 2.95
CA ALA A 502 22.33 9.14 3.63
C ALA A 502 21.00 8.48 4.02
N PHE A 503 20.48 7.53 3.24
CA PHE A 503 19.25 6.78 3.54
C PHE A 503 19.46 5.90 4.78
N VAL A 504 20.51 5.09 4.78
CA VAL A 504 20.92 4.29 5.95
C VAL A 504 21.12 5.21 7.15
N GLY A 505 21.92 6.28 7.03
CA GLY A 505 22.09 7.31 8.07
C GLY A 505 20.79 7.93 8.61
N SER A 506 19.82 8.18 7.74
CA SER A 506 18.54 8.82 8.09
C SER A 506 17.61 7.88 8.85
N LEU A 507 17.57 6.59 8.50
CA LEU A 507 16.82 5.55 9.22
C LEU A 507 17.26 5.45 10.68
N TRP A 508 18.54 5.65 10.96
CA TRP A 508 19.10 5.66 12.33
C TRP A 508 18.72 6.91 13.13
N ARG A 509 18.65 8.08 12.47
CA ARG A 509 18.37 9.37 13.10
C ARG A 509 16.89 9.54 13.44
N ILE A 510 15.99 8.93 12.67
CA ILE A 510 14.53 9.04 12.84
C ILE A 510 14.05 8.32 14.11
N THR A 511 14.63 7.16 14.43
CA THR A 511 14.28 6.35 15.61
C THR A 511 14.95 6.80 16.92
N ALA A 512 15.95 7.69 16.86
CA ALA A 512 16.50 8.37 18.03
C ALA A 512 15.68 9.60 18.45
N THR A 513 14.46 9.76 17.91
CA THR A 513 13.47 10.68 18.49
C THR A 513 12.80 10.01 19.68
N ALA A 514 13.57 9.84 20.76
CA ALA A 514 12.98 9.96 22.08
C ALA A 514 12.30 11.34 22.15
N HIS A 515 11.17 11.44 22.84
CA HIS A 515 10.57 12.73 23.23
C HIS A 515 11.50 13.48 24.20
N ASP A 516 12.71 13.82 23.77
CA ASP A 516 13.48 14.86 24.41
C ASP A 516 12.92 16.17 23.90
N VAL A 517 12.26 16.86 24.84
CA VAL A 517 11.70 18.21 24.75
C VAL A 517 12.52 19.04 23.77
N ALA A 518 11.89 19.43 22.66
CA ALA A 518 12.51 20.26 21.64
C ALA A 518 13.18 21.48 22.31
N PRO A 519 14.48 21.71 22.10
CA PRO A 519 15.10 22.96 22.52
C PRO A 519 14.42 24.11 21.75
N PRO A 520 14.27 25.30 22.36
CA PRO A 520 13.64 26.42 21.69
C PRO A 520 14.42 26.77 20.43
N VAL A 521 13.73 26.83 19.29
CA VAL A 521 14.32 27.19 18.01
C VAL A 521 14.76 28.65 18.07
N GLU A 522 16.08 28.89 18.07
CA GLU A 522 16.62 30.21 17.76
C GLU A 522 16.43 30.48 16.26
N SER A 523 15.67 31.52 15.98
CA SER A 523 15.38 32.01 14.62
C SER A 523 16.64 32.58 13.96
N THR A 524 17.13 31.91 12.92
CA THR A 524 17.97 32.55 11.89
C THR A 524 17.21 32.53 10.55
N PRO A 525 17.24 33.62 9.75
CA PRO A 525 16.45 33.72 8.53
C PRO A 525 17.18 33.06 7.36
N ALA A 526 16.49 32.16 6.65
CA ALA A 526 16.98 31.57 5.42
C ALA A 526 16.30 32.23 4.21
N ASP A 527 17.14 32.56 3.23
CA ASP A 527 16.81 33.21 1.96
C ASP A 527 15.84 32.42 1.08
N ASN A 528 15.00 33.19 0.39
CA ASN A 528 14.02 32.73 -0.61
C ASN A 528 14.70 32.12 -1.84
N TYR A 529 14.32 30.89 -2.18
CA TYR A 529 14.29 30.44 -3.57
C TYR A 529 12.83 30.15 -3.96
N GLU A 530 12.31 30.99 -4.86
CA GLU A 530 11.05 30.80 -5.57
C GLU A 530 11.19 29.66 -6.59
N THR A 531 10.24 28.72 -6.57
CA THR A 531 9.78 28.03 -7.78
C THR A 531 8.25 27.91 -7.72
N SER A 532 7.61 28.34 -8.81
CA SER A 532 6.17 28.53 -8.94
C SER A 532 5.46 27.31 -9.55
N GLY A 533 4.26 27.02 -9.05
CA GLY A 533 3.27 26.10 -9.66
C GLY A 533 2.10 25.82 -8.68
N PRO A 534 0.83 26.17 -8.98
CA PRO A 534 -0.21 26.38 -7.96
C PRO A 534 -1.25 25.24 -7.84
N GLU A 535 -1.76 25.04 -6.61
CA GLU A 535 -3.18 24.85 -6.20
C GLU A 535 -3.24 24.32 -4.75
N PRO A 536 -4.37 24.41 -3.99
CA PRO A 536 -5.52 25.33 -4.06
C PRO A 536 -5.81 26.03 -2.71
N GLY A 537 -6.55 27.15 -2.76
CA GLY A 537 -7.00 27.88 -1.58
C GLY A 537 -8.14 27.19 -0.84
N GLU A 538 -7.95 26.94 0.45
CA GLU A 538 -8.79 27.47 1.53
C GLU A 538 -7.98 27.39 2.84
N GLU A 539 -7.89 28.52 3.55
CA GLU A 539 -7.19 28.65 4.82
C GLU A 539 -7.84 27.76 5.89
N GLY A 540 -7.23 26.60 6.14
CA GLY A 540 -7.52 25.82 7.34
C GLY A 540 -7.01 26.58 8.58
N LYS A 541 -7.87 27.38 9.20
CA LYS A 541 -7.65 27.82 10.58
C LYS A 541 -7.46 26.58 11.45
N THR A 542 -6.29 26.44 12.05
CA THR A 542 -6.05 25.47 13.13
C THR A 542 -7.04 25.76 14.25
N ILE A 543 -8.05 24.88 14.40
CA ILE A 543 -8.99 24.96 15.52
C ILE A 543 -8.21 24.50 16.75
N ALA A 544 -7.82 25.46 17.59
CA ALA A 544 -7.28 25.16 18.91
C ALA A 544 -8.33 24.39 19.73
N PRO A 545 -7.94 23.38 20.54
CA PRO A 545 -8.88 22.69 21.41
C PRO A 545 -9.53 23.70 22.36
N ILE A 546 -10.86 23.75 22.36
CA ILE A 546 -11.64 24.63 23.24
C ILE A 546 -11.48 24.10 24.67
N VAL A 547 -10.72 24.82 25.48
CA VAL A 547 -10.68 24.63 26.94
C VAL A 547 -11.82 25.46 27.52
N ASN A 548 -12.78 24.81 28.19
CA ASN A 548 -13.85 25.50 28.91
C ASN A 548 -13.30 25.99 30.26
N ASP A 549 -13.06 27.29 30.38
CA ASP A 549 -12.61 27.92 31.64
C ASP A 549 -13.77 28.20 32.62
N GLU A 550 -15.02 27.96 32.22
CA GLU A 550 -16.21 28.21 33.04
C GLU A 550 -16.73 26.93 33.75
N PRO A 551 -17.27 27.05 34.98
CA PRO A 551 -17.80 25.92 35.73
C PRO A 551 -19.01 25.29 35.03
N LYS A 552 -19.02 23.96 34.99
CA LYS A 552 -20.03 23.16 34.30
C LYS A 552 -21.41 23.32 34.98
N VAL A 553 -22.37 23.90 34.27
CA VAL A 553 -23.74 24.14 34.76
C VAL A 553 -24.45 22.81 35.03
N GLY A 554 -24.98 22.64 36.24
CA GLY A 554 -25.68 21.44 36.70
C GLY A 554 -27.15 21.38 36.27
N ARG A 555 -27.78 20.21 36.42
CA ARG A 555 -29.23 20.09 36.20
C ARG A 555 -29.98 20.87 37.29
N ASN A 556 -30.75 21.87 36.88
CA ASN A 556 -31.53 22.84 37.67
C ASN A 556 -30.81 24.13 38.09
N ASP A 557 -29.61 24.40 37.58
CA ASP A 557 -28.99 25.72 37.78
C ASP A 557 -29.68 26.80 36.90
N PRO A 558 -29.81 28.04 37.40
CA PRO A 558 -30.38 29.14 36.64
C PRO A 558 -29.56 29.43 35.37
N CYS A 559 -30.23 29.77 34.25
CA CYS A 559 -29.54 29.98 32.98
C CYS A 559 -28.48 31.08 33.13
N PRO A 560 -27.21 30.83 32.74
CA PRO A 560 -26.16 31.85 32.75
C PRO A 560 -26.46 33.03 31.81
N CYS A 561 -27.45 32.87 30.91
CA CYS A 561 -28.01 33.91 30.06
C CYS A 561 -29.03 34.84 30.75
N GLY A 562 -29.37 34.58 32.01
CA GLY A 562 -30.30 35.39 32.81
C GLY A 562 -31.78 35.31 32.40
N SER A 563 -32.18 34.31 31.62
CA SER A 563 -33.56 34.16 31.12
C SER A 563 -34.42 33.13 31.88
N GLY A 564 -33.99 32.70 33.07
CA GLY A 564 -34.69 31.71 33.90
C GLY A 564 -35.28 32.33 35.15
#